data_AF-A0A365MK53-F1
#
_entry.id   AF-A0A365MK53-F1
#
_cell.length_a   1.000
_cell.length_b   1.000
_cell.length_c   1.000
_cell.angle_alpha   90.00
_cell.angle_beta   90.00
_cell.angle_gamma   90.00
#
_symmetry.space_group_name_H-M   'P 1'
#
loop_
_entity.id
_entity.type
_entity.pdbx_description
1 polymer ?
#
loop_
_entity_poly.entity_id
_entity_poly.type
_entity_poly.pdbx_seq_one_letter_code
_entity_poly.pdbx_strand_id
1 'polypeptide(L)'
;MASQETVSESPSKNIHEFLQRHPQVGRGAAGKAELDNLHQGRETFCINCKIFDNAVLHRDYDCDSMKLVLAYVYVNDEQAVEDSVKDAEVLGGGFKSGV
;
A
#
# COMPACT_ATOMS: atom_id res chain seq x y z
N MET A 1 29.87 -16.46 8.44
CA MET A 1 29.75 -15.29 7.54
C MET A 1 28.27 -15.06 7.29
N ALA A 2 27.75 -13.89 7.68
CA ALA A 2 26.49 -13.36 7.17
C ALA A 2 26.60 -11.84 7.35
N SER A 3 26.93 -11.15 6.27
CA SER A 3 26.97 -9.70 6.24
C SER A 3 25.57 -9.19 6.55
N GLN A 4 25.36 -8.65 7.75
CA GLN A 4 24.22 -7.77 7.99
C GLN A 4 24.49 -6.54 7.14
N GLU A 5 23.94 -6.55 5.93
CA GLU A 5 23.85 -5.38 5.09
C GLU A 5 23.08 -4.34 5.90
N THR A 6 23.81 -3.39 6.46
CA THR A 6 23.25 -2.18 7.04
C THR A 6 22.57 -1.45 5.90
N VAL A 7 21.28 -1.75 5.68
CA VAL A 7 20.42 -0.95 4.81
C VAL A 7 20.42 0.42 5.44
N SER A 8 21.23 1.32 4.87
CA SER A 8 21.37 2.70 5.31
C SER A 8 19.97 3.28 5.50
N GLU A 9 19.63 3.58 6.75
CA GLU A 9 18.29 3.87 7.28
C GLU A 9 17.77 5.27 6.86
N SER A 10 18.20 5.72 5.69
CA SER A 10 17.76 6.99 5.12
C SER A 10 16.40 6.79 4.45
N PRO A 11 15.38 7.60 4.76
CA PRO A 11 14.09 7.51 4.09
C PRO A 11 14.29 7.68 2.59
N SER A 12 13.57 6.88 1.80
CA SER A 12 13.64 6.95 0.34
C SER A 12 13.21 8.35 -0.11
N LYS A 13 14.01 9.00 -0.97
CA LYS A 13 13.75 10.39 -1.39
C LYS A 13 12.64 10.48 -2.43
N ASN A 14 12.37 9.38 -3.13
CA ASN A 14 11.33 9.27 -4.14
C ASN A 14 10.84 7.81 -4.26
N ILE A 15 9.73 7.65 -4.99
CA ILE A 15 9.09 6.35 -5.20
C ILE A 15 9.96 5.34 -5.97
N HIS A 16 10.85 5.81 -6.86
CA HIS A 16 11.72 4.91 -7.62
C HIS A 16 12.74 4.22 -6.71
N GLU A 17 13.37 4.97 -5.81
CA GLU A 17 14.28 4.42 -4.80
C GLU A 17 13.56 3.45 -3.86
N PHE A 18 12.32 3.79 -3.45
CA PHE A 18 11.52 2.89 -2.62
C PHE A 18 11.26 1.55 -3.33
N LEU A 19 10.85 1.59 -4.60
CA LEU A 19 10.57 0.37 -5.38
C LEU A 19 11.84 -0.45 -5.67
N GLN A 20 13.00 0.21 -5.80
CA GLN A 20 14.28 -0.50 -5.92
C GLN A 20 14.65 -1.24 -4.62
N ARG A 21 14.37 -0.66 -3.46
CA ARG A 21 14.59 -1.30 -2.15
C ARG A 21 13.55 -2.37 -1.82
N HIS A 22 12.37 -2.28 -2.43
CA HIS A 22 11.25 -3.21 -2.19
C HIS A 22 10.77 -3.87 -3.48
N PRO A 23 11.56 -4.79 -4.07
CA PRO A 23 11.19 -5.47 -5.31
C PRO A 23 9.94 -6.36 -5.18
N GLN A 24 9.54 -6.69 -3.95
CA GLN A 24 8.29 -7.40 -3.65
C GLN A 24 7.02 -6.56 -3.87
N VAL A 25 7.14 -5.25 -4.04
CA VAL A 25 5.99 -4.37 -4.28
C VAL A 25 5.68 -4.34 -5.77
N GLY A 26 4.54 -4.91 -6.13
CA GLY A 26 4.01 -4.91 -7.49
C GLY A 26 3.66 -3.49 -7.96
N ARG A 27 3.73 -3.27 -9.27
CA ARG A 27 3.38 -2.00 -9.91
C ARG A 27 2.84 -2.19 -11.32
N GLY A 28 2.07 -1.20 -11.79
CA GLY A 28 1.56 -1.18 -13.16
C GLY A 28 0.57 -2.32 -13.45
N ALA A 29 0.34 -2.58 -14.73
CA ALA A 29 -0.71 -3.52 -15.17
C ALA A 29 -0.55 -4.95 -14.63
N ALA A 30 0.69 -5.45 -14.55
CA ALA A 30 0.96 -6.80 -14.04
C ALA A 30 0.60 -6.92 -12.55
N GLY A 31 1.07 -5.99 -11.71
CA GLY A 31 0.72 -6.01 -10.29
C GLY A 31 -0.76 -5.77 -10.04
N LYS A 32 -1.42 -4.96 -10.88
CA LYS A 32 -2.87 -4.75 -10.80
C LYS A 32 -3.66 -6.03 -11.15
N ALA A 33 -3.20 -6.81 -12.13
CA ALA A 33 -3.82 -8.08 -12.46
C ALA A 33 -3.66 -9.12 -11.33
N GLU A 34 -2.52 -9.14 -10.63
CA GLU A 34 -2.34 -9.98 -9.44
C GLU A 34 -3.25 -9.54 -8.29
N LEU A 35 -3.41 -8.23 -8.08
CA LEU A 35 -4.33 -7.67 -7.10
C LEU A 35 -5.78 -8.07 -7.38
N ASP A 36 -6.24 -7.90 -8.63
CA ASP A 36 -7.60 -8.27 -9.03
C ASP A 36 -7.85 -9.78 -8.84
N ASN A 37 -6.87 -10.61 -9.21
CA ASN A 37 -6.97 -12.06 -9.02
C ASN A 37 -7.05 -12.45 -7.54
N LEU A 38 -6.31 -11.75 -6.66
CA LEU A 38 -6.36 -11.99 -5.22
C LEU A 38 -7.77 -11.73 -4.66
N HIS A 39 -8.39 -10.61 -5.04
CA HIS A 39 -9.72 -10.22 -4.56
C HIS A 39 -10.87 -11.09 -5.09
N GLN A 40 -10.65 -11.87 -6.15
CA GLN A 40 -11.67 -12.78 -6.68
C GLN A 40 -11.81 -14.09 -5.90
N GLY A 41 -10.81 -14.48 -5.11
CA GLY A 41 -10.73 -15.84 -4.55
C GLY A 41 -10.53 -15.94 -3.05
N ARG A 42 -10.28 -14.84 -2.34
CA ARG A 42 -9.95 -14.85 -0.90
C ARG A 42 -10.54 -13.67 -0.16
N GLU A 43 -10.92 -13.90 1.09
CA GLU A 43 -11.25 -12.82 2.02
C GLU A 43 -9.94 -12.17 2.50
N THR A 44 -9.63 -11.02 1.93
CA THR A 44 -8.52 -10.17 2.35
C THR A 44 -9.04 -8.83 2.87
N PHE A 45 -8.25 -8.19 3.72
CA PHE A 45 -8.44 -6.78 4.03
C PHE A 45 -7.22 -6.01 3.53
N CYS A 46 -7.46 -4.79 3.07
CA CYS A 46 -6.40 -3.93 2.55
C CYS A 46 -6.11 -2.75 3.48
N ILE A 47 -4.84 -2.34 3.51
CA ILE A 47 -4.40 -1.10 4.15
C ILE A 47 -3.74 -0.24 3.08
N ASN A 48 -4.36 0.90 2.79
CA ASN A 48 -3.82 1.92 1.91
C ASN A 48 -3.03 2.96 2.72
N CYS A 49 -1.83 3.30 2.28
CA CYS A 49 -1.01 4.34 2.89
C CYS A 49 -0.40 5.23 1.80
N LYS A 50 -0.67 6.53 1.86
CA LYS A 50 0.03 7.50 1.02
C LYS A 50 1.49 7.58 1.47
N ILE A 51 2.42 7.16 0.60
CA ILE A 51 3.86 7.12 0.90
C ILE A 51 4.62 8.27 0.22
N PHE A 52 4.07 8.83 -0.85
CA PHE A 52 4.56 10.04 -1.51
C PHE A 52 3.37 10.84 -2.06
N ASP A 53 3.57 12.10 -2.46
CA ASP A 53 2.51 12.94 -3.02
C ASP A 53 1.76 12.30 -4.19
N ASN A 54 2.49 11.55 -5.02
CA ASN A 54 1.97 10.87 -6.19
C ASN A 54 1.96 9.33 -6.05
N ALA A 55 2.10 8.79 -4.82
CA ALA A 55 2.14 7.35 -4.64
C ALA A 55 1.42 6.85 -3.38
N VAL A 56 0.60 5.83 -3.57
CA VAL A 56 -0.16 5.14 -2.51
C VAL A 56 0.21 3.67 -2.50
N LEU A 57 0.64 3.19 -1.34
CA LEU A 57 0.95 1.79 -1.09
C LEU A 57 -0.30 1.06 -0.61
N HIS A 58 -0.74 0.10 -1.40
CA HIS A 58 -1.81 -0.84 -1.10
C HIS A 58 -1.21 -2.15 -0.59
N ARG A 59 -1.68 -2.62 0.56
CA ARG A 59 -1.21 -3.87 1.16
C ARG A 59 -2.40 -4.73 1.52
N ASP A 60 -2.48 -5.90 0.91
CA ASP A 60 -3.48 -6.92 1.23
C ASP A 60 -2.95 -7.90 2.24
N TYR A 61 -3.81 -8.17 3.22
CA TYR A 61 -3.56 -9.13 4.27
C TYR A 61 -4.65 -10.18 4.25
N ASP A 62 -4.24 -11.42 4.51
CA ASP A 62 -5.15 -12.55 4.71
C ASP A 62 -5.91 -12.33 6.02
N CYS A 63 -7.24 -12.42 6.00
CA CYS A 63 -8.08 -12.18 7.19
C CYS A 63 -7.77 -13.16 8.33
N ASP A 64 -7.53 -14.44 8.01
CA ASP A 64 -7.26 -15.48 9.01
C ASP A 64 -5.84 -15.39 9.57
N SER A 65 -4.85 -15.28 8.68
CA SER A 65 -3.44 -15.36 9.05
C SER A 65 -2.85 -14.03 9.47
N MET A 66 -3.50 -12.90 9.15
CA MET A 66 -2.99 -11.54 9.28
C MET A 66 -1.62 -11.33 8.60
N LYS A 67 -1.28 -12.17 7.63
CA LYS A 67 -0.02 -12.10 6.89
C LYS A 67 -0.22 -11.29 5.63
N LEU A 68 0.80 -10.50 5.28
CA LEU A 68 0.84 -9.77 4.01
C LEU A 68 0.82 -10.79 2.87
N VAL A 69 -0.19 -10.71 2.02
CA VAL A 69 -0.35 -11.55 0.84
C VAL A 69 0.19 -10.85 -0.38
N LEU A 70 -0.10 -9.55 -0.52
CA LEU A 70 0.32 -8.76 -1.66
C LEU A 70 0.60 -7.32 -1.24
N ALA A 71 1.61 -6.72 -1.85
CA ALA A 71 1.86 -5.29 -1.78
C ALA A 71 1.90 -4.72 -3.19
N TYR A 72 1.11 -3.69 -3.43
CA TYR A 72 1.00 -3.02 -4.71
C TYR A 72 1.11 -1.51 -4.51
N VAL A 73 1.77 -0.81 -5.43
CA VAL A 73 1.83 0.66 -5.39
C VAL A 73 1.12 1.29 -6.59
N TYR A 74 0.21 2.20 -6.30
CA TYR A 74 -0.36 3.12 -7.26
C TYR A 74 0.60 4.30 -7.42
N VAL A 75 1.11 4.52 -8.63
CA VAL A 75 2.05 5.62 -8.94
C VAL A 75 1.42 6.51 -10.01
N ASN A 76 1.32 7.81 -9.73
CA ASN A 76 0.63 8.80 -10.56
C ASN A 76 -0.84 8.44 -10.85
N ASP A 77 -1.50 7.72 -9.93
CA ASP A 77 -2.93 7.42 -10.02
C ASP A 77 -3.68 8.47 -9.20
N GLU A 78 -4.23 9.48 -9.87
CA GLU A 78 -4.88 10.63 -9.23
C GLU A 78 -6.09 10.20 -8.38
N GLN A 79 -6.82 9.17 -8.81
CA GLN A 79 -7.96 8.64 -8.06
C GLN A 79 -7.51 7.95 -6.78
N ALA A 80 -6.49 7.07 -6.84
CA ALA A 80 -5.98 6.40 -5.64
C ALA A 80 -5.39 7.40 -4.63
N VAL A 81 -4.72 8.45 -5.12
CA VAL A 81 -4.20 9.52 -4.24
C VAL A 81 -5.34 10.29 -3.59
N GLU A 82 -6.36 10.70 -4.33
CA GLU A 82 -7.51 11.43 -3.77
C GLU A 82 -8.31 10.57 -2.77
N ASP A 83 -8.54 9.30 -3.08
CA ASP A 83 -9.25 8.37 -2.21
C ASP A 83 -8.50 8.12 -0.90
N SER A 84 -7.17 7.99 -0.96
CA SER A 84 -6.33 7.85 0.24
C SER A 84 -6.38 9.06 1.18
N VAL A 85 -6.64 10.26 0.64
CA VAL A 85 -6.82 11.48 1.43
C VAL A 85 -8.20 11.50 2.07
N LYS A 86 -9.24 11.08 1.33
CA LYS A 86 -10.62 11.03 1.83
C LYS A 86 -10.78 10.04 2.99
N ASP A 87 -10.19 8.85 2.91
CA ASP A 87 -10.26 7.86 4.00
C ASP A 87 -9.57 8.35 5.28
N ALA A 88 -8.46 9.09 5.14
CA ALA A 88 -7.79 9.75 6.26
C ALA A 88 -8.65 10.86 6.91
N GLU A 89 -9.47 11.57 6.13
CA GLU A 89 -10.39 12.58 6.65
C GLU A 89 -11.61 11.97 7.39
N VAL A 90 -12.05 10.77 7.02
CA VAL A 90 -13.17 10.09 7.71
C VAL A 90 -12.84 9.73 9.16
N LEU A 91 -11.57 9.46 9.49
CA LEU A 91 -11.14 9.26 10.88
C LEU A 91 -11.04 10.56 11.70
N GLY A 92 -11.02 11.73 11.05
CA GLY A 92 -11.07 13.05 11.69
C GLY A 92 -12.47 13.69 11.72
N GLY A 93 -13.41 13.16 10.93
CA GLY A 93 -14.70 13.77 10.63
C GLY A 93 -15.89 13.09 11.28
N GLY A 94 -16.12 13.36 12.57
CA GLY A 94 -17.47 13.40 13.12
C GLY A 94 -18.10 12.08 13.55
N PHE A 95 -17.79 11.66 14.79
CA PHE A 95 -18.78 10.99 15.64
C PHE A 95 -19.92 11.99 15.92
N LYS A 96 -20.88 12.13 15.01
CA LYS A 96 -22.19 12.69 15.36
C LYS A 96 -22.95 11.61 16.12
N SER A 97 -22.86 11.66 17.44
CA SER A 97 -23.74 10.95 18.37
C SER A 97 -25.18 11.31 18.02
N GLY A 98 -25.85 10.41 17.31
CA GLY A 98 -27.27 10.48 17.02
C GLY A 98 -28.00 9.51 17.91
N VAL A 99 -28.97 10.06 18.66
CA VAL A 99 -29.90 9.47 19.65
C VAL A 99 -29.39 9.47 21.08
#